data_AF-A5BU42-F1
#
_entry.id   AF-A5BU42-F1
#
_cell.length_a   1.000
_cell.length_b   1.000
_cell.length_c   1.000
_cell.angle_alpha   90.00
_cell.angle_beta   90.00
_cell.angle_gamma   90.00
#
_symmetry.space_group_name_H-M   'P 1'
#
loop_
_entity.id
_entity.type
_entity.pdbx_description
1 polymer ?
#
loop_
_entity_poly.entity_id
_entity_poly.type
_entity_poly.pdbx_seq_one_letter_code
_entity_poly.pdbx_strand_id
1 'polypeptide(L)'
;MLLIYSYIQAARLLGPPAKFDASKLKVVPMGEEIDNYSGISPRVYTLSHCDFTANLTLTISNIISLDQLKGWYNKDDVVAEWKEVKGEKCLHVHCYLSGPSLFLDLAAEFRYHIFSKELPLVLKAVLHGDSVFFREHPELMDAIVRVYFHSSSTKYNCMECWGPLKDAAQGRQGDHTHGSLTASKEGSRPQNWGNPKSIFQAFFTFLL
;
A
#
# COMPACT_ATOMS: atom_id res chain seq x y z
N MET A 1 1.50 20.35 -15.70
CA MET A 1 1.23 19.74 -14.38
C MET A 1 0.76 18.30 -14.50
N LEU A 2 -0.29 18.01 -15.29
CA LEU A 2 -0.79 16.64 -15.53
C LEU A 2 0.25 15.69 -16.18
N LEU A 3 1.02 16.18 -17.16
CA LEU A 3 2.07 15.38 -17.82
C LEU A 3 3.20 14.95 -16.85
N ILE A 4 3.57 15.80 -15.89
CA ILE A 4 4.61 15.50 -14.90
C ILE A 4 4.11 14.43 -13.92
N TYR A 5 2.87 14.56 -13.45
CA TYR A 5 2.26 13.57 -12.55
C TYR A 5 2.10 12.20 -13.23
N SER A 6 1.63 12.17 -14.48
CA SER A 6 1.58 10.93 -15.29
C SER A 6 2.96 10.31 -15.51
N TYR A 7 3.98 11.13 -15.79
CA TYR A 7 5.36 10.66 -15.96
C TYR A 7 5.93 10.04 -14.68
N ILE A 8 5.73 10.67 -13.52
CA ILE A 8 6.21 10.15 -12.22
C ILE A 8 5.55 8.79 -11.90
N GLN A 9 4.25 8.65 -12.16
CA GLN A 9 3.55 7.38 -11.97
C GLN A 9 4.01 6.30 -12.95
N ALA A 10 4.28 6.65 -14.21
CA ALA A 10 4.85 5.72 -15.19
C ALA A 10 6.27 5.27 -14.79
N ALA A 11 7.11 6.20 -14.33
CA ALA A 11 8.45 5.89 -13.83
C ALA A 11 8.41 4.97 -12.60
N ARG A 12 7.45 5.20 -11.70
CA ARG A 12 7.18 4.31 -10.56
C ARG A 12 6.66 2.95 -10.95
N LEU A 13 5.90 2.84 -12.03
CA LEU A 13 5.44 1.53 -12.49
C LEU A 13 6.59 0.74 -13.12
N LEU A 14 7.36 1.37 -14.01
CA LEU A 14 8.33 0.70 -14.88
C LEU A 14 9.74 0.59 -14.29
N GLY A 15 10.10 1.47 -13.35
CA GLY A 15 11.40 1.44 -12.69
C GLY A 15 11.54 0.28 -11.70
N PRO A 16 12.67 0.15 -10.98
CA PRO A 16 12.75 -0.69 -9.79
C PRO A 16 11.89 -0.13 -8.64
N PRO A 17 11.53 -0.93 -7.61
CA PRO A 17 10.91 -0.41 -6.38
C PRO A 17 11.77 0.66 -5.72
N ALA A 18 11.13 1.70 -5.17
CA ALA A 18 11.88 2.70 -4.45
C ALA A 18 12.55 2.07 -3.23
N LYS A 19 13.81 2.46 -2.99
CA LYS A 19 14.53 2.06 -1.80
C LYS A 19 14.14 2.98 -0.67
N PHE A 20 13.82 2.40 0.49
CA PHE A 20 13.58 3.18 1.70
C PHE A 20 14.84 3.95 2.09
N ASP A 21 14.68 5.26 2.34
CA ASP A 21 15.73 6.16 2.79
C ASP A 21 15.22 6.88 4.04
N ALA A 22 15.81 6.54 5.19
CA ALA A 22 15.42 7.08 6.48
C ALA A 22 15.57 8.61 6.56
N SER A 23 16.52 9.20 5.82
CA SER A 23 16.73 10.66 5.82
C SER A 23 15.59 11.44 5.18
N LYS A 24 14.76 10.77 4.38
CA LYS A 24 13.57 11.33 3.73
C LYS A 24 12.29 11.11 4.52
N LEU A 25 12.35 10.37 5.63
CA LEU A 25 11.20 10.10 6.47
C LEU A 25 11.09 11.15 7.58
N LYS A 26 10.00 11.91 7.57
CA LYS A 26 9.57 12.75 8.68
C LYS A 26 8.50 12.01 9.48
N VAL A 27 8.73 11.82 10.79
CA VAL A 27 7.74 11.24 11.71
C VAL A 27 6.99 12.35 12.43
N VAL A 28 5.66 12.27 12.47
CA VAL A 28 4.78 13.24 13.12
C VAL A 28 3.83 12.50 14.08
N PRO A 29 4.11 12.48 15.40
CA PRO A 29 3.18 11.94 16.38
C PRO A 29 1.97 12.88 16.54
N MET A 30 0.76 12.33 16.61
CA MET A 30 -0.50 13.06 16.75
C MET A 30 -1.42 12.37 17.78
N GLY A 31 -1.54 12.95 18.97
CA GLY A 31 -2.37 12.42 20.07
C GLY A 31 -1.70 12.58 21.44
N GLU A 32 -2.50 12.57 22.51
CA GLU A 32 -1.97 12.54 23.89
C GLU A 32 -1.43 11.13 24.19
N GLU A 33 -0.29 11.04 24.88
CA GLU A 33 0.33 9.78 25.34
C GLU A 33 0.85 8.80 24.27
N ILE A 34 1.31 9.27 23.10
CA ILE A 34 2.04 8.38 22.17
C ILE A 34 3.31 7.79 22.79
N ASP A 35 3.86 8.45 23.82
CA ASP A 35 5.09 8.09 24.51
C ASP A 35 4.92 7.02 25.62
N ASN A 36 3.68 6.59 25.91
CA ASN A 36 3.42 5.46 26.82
C ASN A 36 3.48 4.14 26.03
N TYR A 37 4.66 3.53 26.01
CA TYR A 37 4.91 2.25 25.31
C TYR A 37 4.61 1.01 26.18
N SER A 38 4.29 1.18 27.47
CA SER A 38 4.04 0.09 28.41
C SER A 38 2.80 -0.76 28.13
N GLY A 39 1.97 -0.37 27.15
CA GLY A 39 0.82 -1.13 26.66
C GLY A 39 0.58 -0.88 25.17
N ILE A 40 -0.14 -1.79 24.50
CA ILE A 40 -0.51 -1.62 23.09
C ILE A 40 -1.63 -0.59 22.99
N SER A 41 -1.26 0.69 23.04
CA SER A 41 -2.13 1.77 22.61
C SER A 41 -2.46 1.56 21.13
N PRO A 42 -3.71 1.80 20.68
CA PRO A 42 -4.04 1.75 19.27
C PRO A 42 -3.05 2.60 18.46
N ARG A 43 -2.53 2.07 17.34
CA ARG A 43 -1.73 2.87 16.39
C ARG A 43 -2.40 2.86 15.03
N VAL A 44 -2.53 4.06 14.48
CA VAL A 44 -2.88 4.34 13.10
C VAL A 44 -1.71 5.08 12.48
N TYR A 45 -1.21 4.57 11.37
CA TYR A 45 -0.10 5.10 10.62
C TYR A 45 -0.61 5.68 9.31
N THR A 46 -0.39 6.95 9.04
CA THR A 46 -0.67 7.54 7.72
C THR A 46 0.63 7.92 7.05
N LEU A 47 0.94 7.29 5.92
CA LEU A 47 2.11 7.60 5.12
C LEU A 47 1.70 8.44 3.90
N SER A 48 2.19 9.67 3.86
CA SER A 48 2.04 10.59 2.73
C SER A 48 3.34 10.74 1.96
N HIS A 49 3.24 10.80 0.63
CA HIS A 49 4.37 10.99 -0.27
C HIS A 49 4.32 12.38 -0.95
N CYS A 50 5.47 13.04 -1.04
CA CYS A 50 5.63 14.25 -1.85
C CYS A 50 6.34 13.96 -3.18
N ASP A 51 5.60 13.95 -4.29
CA ASP A 51 6.12 13.64 -5.64
C ASP A 51 7.29 14.53 -6.09
N PHE A 52 7.35 15.77 -5.62
CA PHE A 52 8.41 16.71 -5.98
C PHE A 52 9.74 16.48 -5.27
N THR A 53 9.70 16.03 -4.00
CA THR A 53 10.90 15.90 -3.15
C THR A 53 11.28 14.45 -2.86
N ALA A 54 10.38 13.52 -3.19
CA ALA A 54 10.43 12.14 -2.73
C ALA A 54 10.47 11.97 -1.20
N ASN A 55 10.05 13.01 -0.46
CA ASN A 55 9.95 12.94 1.00
C ASN A 55 8.71 12.17 1.43
N LEU A 56 8.86 11.43 2.52
CA LEU A 56 7.83 10.66 3.18
C LEU A 56 7.46 11.33 4.50
N THR A 57 6.17 11.43 4.79
CA THR A 57 5.69 11.84 6.11
C THR A 57 4.88 10.70 6.70
N LEU A 58 5.32 10.17 7.84
CA LEU A 58 4.60 9.18 8.63
C LEU A 58 3.94 9.88 9.81
N THR A 59 2.62 9.97 9.79
CA THR A 59 1.84 10.41 10.94
C THR A 59 1.48 9.19 11.78
N ILE A 60 1.75 9.23 13.08
CA ILE A 60 1.40 8.17 14.04
C ILE A 60 0.34 8.72 14.97
N SER A 61 -0.84 8.09 15.02
CA SER A 61 -1.97 8.51 15.85
C SER A 61 -2.48 7.37 16.74
N ASN A 62 -3.01 7.71 17.90
CA ASN A 62 -3.77 6.79 18.77
C ASN A 62 -5.29 6.97 18.67
N ILE A 63 -5.77 7.96 17.91
CA ILE A 63 -7.18 8.21 17.66
C ILE A 63 -7.43 8.04 16.15
N ILE A 64 -8.43 7.23 15.79
CA ILE A 64 -8.97 7.20 14.43
C ILE A 64 -9.80 8.48 14.26
N SER A 65 -9.28 9.49 13.55
CA SER A 65 -10.03 10.73 13.40
C SER A 65 -11.13 10.59 12.33
N LEU A 66 -12.31 11.14 12.60
CA LEU A 66 -13.43 11.20 11.65
C LEU A 66 -13.06 11.96 10.36
N ASP A 67 -12.07 12.85 10.42
CA ASP A 67 -11.57 13.60 9.28
C ASP A 67 -10.61 12.77 8.40
N GLN A 68 -9.85 11.84 8.99
CA GLN A 68 -9.09 10.83 8.23
C GLN A 68 -10.03 9.95 7.40
N LEU A 69 -11.19 9.56 7.94
CA LEU A 69 -12.22 8.80 7.23
C LEU A 69 -12.83 9.55 6.02
N LYS A 70 -12.91 10.88 6.06
CA LYS A 70 -13.50 11.70 4.98
C LYS A 70 -12.47 12.18 3.95
N GLY A 71 -11.22 12.39 4.36
CA GLY A 71 -10.15 12.97 3.52
C GLY A 71 -9.35 11.98 2.68
N TRP A 72 -9.42 10.68 3.01
CA TRP A 72 -8.61 9.63 2.38
C TRP A 72 -8.81 9.47 0.88
N TYR A 73 -9.98 9.85 0.39
CA TYR A 73 -10.38 9.67 -1.01
C TYR A 73 -9.61 10.57 -2.00
N ASN A 74 -8.79 11.51 -1.53
CA ASN A 74 -8.21 12.57 -2.38
C ASN A 74 -6.67 12.58 -2.47
N LYS A 75 -5.94 11.68 -1.78
CA LYS A 75 -4.47 11.68 -1.76
C LYS A 75 -3.92 10.27 -1.94
N ASP A 76 -2.72 10.15 -2.51
CA ASP A 76 -1.96 8.89 -2.63
C ASP A 76 -1.43 8.40 -1.25
N ASP A 77 -2.20 8.64 -0.19
CA ASP A 77 -1.87 8.29 1.18
C ASP A 77 -2.17 6.81 1.43
N VAL A 78 -1.22 6.11 2.05
CA VAL A 78 -1.43 4.76 2.56
C VAL A 78 -1.63 4.86 4.06
N VAL A 79 -2.61 4.15 4.61
CA VAL A 79 -2.71 4.05 6.07
C VAL A 79 -2.66 2.60 6.48
N ALA A 80 -2.04 2.37 7.64
CA ALA A 80 -2.06 1.11 8.31
C ALA A 80 -2.64 1.27 9.71
N GLU A 81 -3.48 0.33 10.14
CA GLU A 81 -4.01 0.29 11.51
C GLU A 81 -3.86 -1.11 12.10
N TRP A 82 -3.61 -1.16 13.41
CA TRP A 82 -3.65 -2.43 14.13
C TRP A 82 -5.09 -2.81 14.44
N LYS A 83 -5.43 -4.07 14.15
CA LYS A 83 -6.68 -4.71 14.56
C LYS A 83 -6.39 -5.99 15.30
N GLU A 84 -7.28 -6.34 16.22
CA GLU A 84 -7.30 -7.65 16.84
C GLU A 84 -8.48 -8.44 16.29
N VAL A 85 -8.20 -9.62 15.73
CA VAL A 85 -9.20 -10.52 15.17
C VAL A 85 -9.03 -11.87 15.84
N LYS A 86 -10.00 -12.27 16.67
CA LYS A 86 -9.98 -13.54 17.43
C LYS A 86 -8.73 -13.73 18.32
N GLY A 87 -8.22 -12.66 18.91
CA GLY A 87 -7.01 -12.69 19.75
C GLY A 87 -5.69 -12.56 18.99
N GLU A 88 -5.74 -12.54 17.65
CA GLU A 88 -4.56 -12.34 16.81
C GLU A 88 -4.49 -10.89 16.32
N LYS A 89 -3.34 -10.24 16.50
CA LYS A 89 -3.10 -8.91 15.97
C LYS A 89 -2.78 -9.00 14.47
N CYS A 90 -3.44 -8.16 13.69
CA CYS A 90 -3.22 -8.00 12.25
C CYS A 90 -2.95 -6.53 11.94
N LEU A 91 -2.01 -6.28 11.02
CA LEU A 91 -1.81 -4.95 10.46
C LEU A 91 -2.68 -4.84 9.20
N HIS A 92 -3.69 -3.97 9.25
CA HIS A 92 -4.57 -3.70 8.13
C HIS A 92 -4.04 -2.47 7.39
N VAL A 93 -3.61 -2.66 6.14
CA VAL A 93 -3.10 -1.60 5.26
C VAL A 93 -4.18 -1.27 4.24
N HIS A 94 -4.49 0.01 4.08
CA HIS A 94 -5.57 0.49 3.23
C HIS A 94 -4.98 1.39 2.14
N CYS A 95 -5.14 0.95 0.89
CA CYS A 95 -4.70 1.65 -0.32
C CYS A 95 -5.93 2.06 -1.13
N TYR A 96 -6.10 3.35 -1.40
CA TYR A 96 -7.24 3.85 -2.17
C TYR A 96 -6.83 4.03 -3.64
N LEU A 97 -7.41 3.21 -4.50
CA LEU A 97 -7.07 3.18 -5.92
C LEU A 97 -7.89 4.20 -6.71
N SER A 98 -9.10 4.51 -6.27
CA SER A 98 -9.95 5.53 -6.91
C SER A 98 -9.37 6.92 -6.70
N GLY A 99 -9.02 7.61 -7.78
CA GLY A 99 -8.58 9.01 -7.77
C GLY A 99 -9.63 9.92 -8.37
N PRO A 100 -9.39 11.24 -8.40
CA PRO A 100 -10.30 12.20 -9.02
C PRO A 100 -10.40 12.07 -10.57
N SER A 101 -9.83 11.02 -11.16
CA SER A 101 -9.73 10.86 -12.62
C SER A 101 -11.00 10.28 -13.24
N LEU A 102 -11.40 10.86 -14.38
CA LEU A 102 -12.56 10.45 -15.19
C LEU A 102 -12.42 9.06 -15.85
N PHE A 103 -11.20 8.51 -15.94
CA PHE A 103 -10.92 7.16 -16.48
C PHE A 103 -10.69 6.17 -15.34
N LEU A 104 -11.79 5.75 -14.70
CA LEU A 104 -11.80 5.03 -13.42
C LEU A 104 -11.04 3.69 -13.45
N ASP A 105 -11.21 2.87 -14.50
CA ASP A 105 -10.67 1.50 -14.50
C ASP A 105 -9.17 1.42 -14.77
N LEU A 106 -8.67 2.16 -15.77
CA LEU A 106 -7.25 2.13 -16.12
C LEU A 106 -6.38 2.81 -15.05
N ALA A 107 -6.88 3.89 -14.42
CA ALA A 107 -6.20 4.52 -13.30
C ALA A 107 -6.11 3.59 -12.08
N ALA A 108 -7.18 2.82 -11.80
CA ALA A 108 -7.17 1.84 -10.72
C ALA A 108 -6.17 0.70 -10.96
N GLU A 109 -6.05 0.21 -12.21
CA GLU A 109 -5.06 -0.79 -12.58
C GLU A 109 -3.63 -0.31 -12.32
N PHE A 110 -3.27 0.88 -12.82
CA PHE A 110 -1.92 1.41 -12.61
C PHE A 110 -1.61 1.63 -11.14
N ARG A 111 -2.56 2.18 -10.38
CA ARG A 111 -2.38 2.41 -8.94
C ARG A 111 -2.26 1.11 -8.17
N TYR A 112 -3.04 0.08 -8.51
CA TYR A 112 -2.91 -1.24 -7.90
C TYR A 112 -1.48 -1.77 -8.03
N HIS A 113 -0.90 -1.69 -9.23
CA HIS A 113 0.47 -2.15 -9.46
C HIS A 113 1.50 -1.28 -8.75
N ILE A 114 1.34 0.04 -8.75
CA ILE A 114 2.25 0.96 -8.04
C ILE A 114 2.20 0.71 -6.54
N PHE A 115 1.02 0.64 -5.93
CA PHE A 115 0.89 0.36 -4.49
C PHE A 115 1.46 -1.01 -4.17
N SER A 116 1.07 -2.06 -4.89
CA SER A 116 1.64 -3.41 -4.68
C SER A 116 3.16 -3.40 -4.77
N LYS A 117 3.73 -2.65 -5.72
CA LYS A 117 5.18 -2.55 -5.85
C LYS A 117 5.86 -1.78 -4.70
N GLU A 118 5.24 -0.70 -4.23
CA GLU A 118 5.80 0.23 -3.23
C GLU A 118 5.43 -0.11 -1.78
N LEU A 119 4.51 -1.06 -1.55
CA LEU A 119 4.08 -1.49 -0.21
C LEU A 119 5.24 -1.85 0.74
N PRO A 120 6.31 -2.53 0.31
CA PRO A 120 7.44 -2.82 1.18
C PRO A 120 8.13 -1.55 1.73
N LEU A 121 8.15 -0.46 0.94
CA LEU A 121 8.64 0.84 1.41
C LEU A 121 7.71 1.42 2.48
N VAL A 122 6.40 1.28 2.32
CA VAL A 122 5.41 1.70 3.33
C VAL A 122 5.66 1.00 4.66
N LEU A 123 5.80 -0.32 4.64
CA LEU A 123 6.01 -1.11 5.84
C LEU A 123 7.36 -0.79 6.51
N LYS A 124 8.41 -0.56 5.72
CA LYS A 124 9.72 -0.09 6.24
C LYS A 124 9.61 1.28 6.91
N ALA A 125 8.82 2.19 6.36
CA ALA A 125 8.60 3.50 6.97
C ALA A 125 7.90 3.37 8.33
N VAL A 126 6.89 2.50 8.44
CA VAL A 126 6.20 2.21 9.72
C VAL A 126 7.17 1.62 10.75
N LEU A 127 7.91 0.56 10.37
CA LEU A 127 8.88 -0.10 11.25
C LEU A 127 9.98 0.85 11.75
N HIS A 128 10.49 1.71 10.87
CA HIS A 128 11.50 2.69 11.23
C HIS A 128 10.93 3.82 12.09
N GLY A 129 9.78 4.36 11.70
CA GLY A 129 9.17 5.52 12.34
C GLY A 129 8.62 5.24 13.73
N ASP A 130 8.21 4.01 14.01
CA ASP A 130 7.72 3.57 15.32
C ASP A 130 8.62 2.49 15.95
N SER A 131 9.93 2.60 15.73
CA SER A 131 10.90 1.56 16.13
C SER A 131 10.94 1.24 17.63
N VAL A 132 10.55 2.20 18.49
CA VAL A 132 10.45 1.99 19.95
C VAL A 132 9.32 1.00 20.25
N PHE A 133 8.14 1.22 19.66
CA PHE A 133 6.99 0.35 19.82
C PHE A 133 7.27 -1.09 19.35
N PHE A 134 7.91 -1.27 18.20
CA PHE A 134 8.28 -2.61 17.72
C PHE A 134 9.36 -3.30 18.56
N ARG A 135 10.19 -2.54 19.27
CA ARG A 135 11.16 -3.10 20.21
C ARG A 135 10.50 -3.58 21.50
N GLU A 136 9.47 -2.88 21.97
CA GLU A 136 8.68 -3.29 23.15
C GLU A 136 7.68 -4.40 22.83
N HIS A 137 7.23 -4.49 21.58
CA HIS A 137 6.28 -5.50 21.08
C HIS A 137 6.84 -6.31 19.90
N PRO A 138 7.90 -7.12 20.12
CA PRO A 138 8.54 -7.89 19.06
C PRO A 138 7.60 -8.94 18.42
N GLU A 139 6.54 -9.35 19.12
CA GLU A 139 5.54 -10.30 18.59
C GLU A 139 4.80 -9.74 17.37
N LEU A 140 4.76 -8.42 17.20
CA LEU A 140 4.13 -7.76 16.06
C LEU A 140 4.87 -8.01 14.73
N MET A 141 6.13 -8.43 14.78
CA MET A 141 6.91 -8.77 13.58
C MET A 141 6.36 -10.01 12.87
N ASP A 142 5.68 -10.90 13.61
CA ASP A 142 5.03 -12.10 13.09
C ASP A 142 3.54 -11.88 12.74
N ALA A 143 2.99 -10.70 13.04
CA ALA A 143 1.60 -10.36 12.76
C ALA A 143 1.32 -10.34 11.25
N ILE A 144 0.14 -10.84 10.87
CA ILE A 144 -0.28 -10.89 9.47
C ILE A 144 -0.59 -9.48 8.95
N VAL A 145 0.00 -9.14 7.81
CA VAL A 145 -0.31 -7.95 7.03
C VAL A 145 -1.43 -8.27 6.05
N ARG A 146 -2.55 -7.55 6.17
CA ARG A 146 -3.69 -7.61 5.26
C ARG A 146 -3.77 -6.30 4.50
N VAL A 147 -3.79 -6.36 3.18
CA VAL A 147 -3.77 -5.18 2.33
C VAL A 147 -5.10 -5.09 1.61
N TYR A 148 -5.82 -4.00 1.88
CA TYR A 148 -7.11 -3.68 1.30
C TYR A 148 -6.90 -2.65 0.18
N PHE A 149 -7.14 -3.09 -1.05
CA PHE A 149 -7.21 -2.22 -2.21
C PHE A 149 -8.64 -1.77 -2.39
N HIS A 150 -8.91 -0.50 -2.12
CA HIS A 150 -10.24 0.10 -2.24
C HIS A 150 -10.41 0.70 -3.63
N SER A 151 -11.35 0.17 -4.40
CA SER A 151 -11.64 0.64 -5.77
C SER A 151 -13.14 0.58 -6.06
N SER A 152 -13.62 1.44 -6.96
CA SER A 152 -14.95 1.29 -7.55
C SER A 152 -14.99 0.12 -8.55
N SER A 153 -13.84 -0.27 -9.10
CA SER A 153 -13.72 -1.41 -10.00
C SER A 153 -13.66 -2.70 -9.18
N THR A 154 -14.61 -3.62 -9.40
CA THR A 154 -14.69 -4.89 -8.66
C THR A 154 -13.43 -5.76 -8.84
N LYS A 155 -12.74 -5.63 -9.98
CA LYS A 155 -11.45 -6.31 -10.26
C LYS A 155 -10.36 -5.92 -9.25
N TYR A 156 -10.34 -4.66 -8.80
CA TYR A 156 -9.29 -4.13 -7.93
C TYR A 156 -9.79 -3.80 -6.52
N ASN A 157 -11.05 -4.06 -6.22
CA ASN A 157 -11.61 -3.95 -4.88
C ASN A 157 -11.42 -5.28 -4.13
N CYS A 158 -10.22 -5.52 -3.63
CA CYS A 158 -9.83 -6.80 -3.05
C CYS A 158 -9.02 -6.67 -1.76
N MET A 159 -8.90 -7.78 -1.04
CA MET A 159 -8.01 -7.92 0.11
C MET A 159 -6.98 -9.00 -0.18
N GLU A 160 -5.71 -8.68 0.07
CA GLU A 160 -4.58 -9.59 -0.10
C GLU A 160 -3.90 -9.86 1.23
N CYS A 161 -3.54 -11.12 1.48
CA CYS A 161 -2.71 -11.50 2.61
C CYS A 161 -1.24 -11.47 2.19
N TRP A 162 -0.44 -10.67 2.89
CA TRP A 162 0.98 -10.48 2.59
C TRP A 162 1.89 -11.27 3.53
N GLY A 163 1.30 -12.05 4.43
CA GLY A 163 2.04 -12.84 5.42
C GLY A 163 2.55 -11.99 6.59
N PRO A 164 3.52 -12.53 7.36
CA PRO A 164 4.10 -11.84 8.50
C PRO A 164 4.73 -10.49 8.13
N LEU A 165 4.61 -9.50 9.02
CA LEU A 165 5.13 -8.14 8.81
C LEU A 165 6.61 -8.10 8.43
N LYS A 166 7.43 -8.92 9.09
CA LYS A 166 8.87 -9.04 8.80
C LYS A 166 9.16 -9.46 7.35
N ASP A 167 8.33 -10.33 6.78
CA ASP A 167 8.50 -10.87 5.44
C ASP A 167 7.89 -9.90 4.41
N ALA A 168 6.69 -9.39 4.69
CA ALA A 168 6.00 -8.41 3.86
C ALA A 168 6.85 -7.15 3.62
N ALA A 169 7.59 -6.68 4.63
CA ALA A 169 8.48 -5.53 4.52
C ALA A 169 9.70 -5.78 3.62
N GLN A 170 10.13 -7.03 3.41
CA GLN A 170 11.20 -7.35 2.46
C GLN A 170 10.73 -7.31 1.00
N GLY A 171 9.41 -7.32 0.79
CA GLY A 171 8.78 -7.43 -0.51
C GLY A 171 8.57 -8.86 -0.96
N ARG A 172 7.65 -9.04 -1.90
CA ARG A 172 7.38 -10.35 -2.50
C ARG A 172 8.64 -10.82 -3.22
N GLN A 173 9.24 -11.91 -2.76
CA GLN A 173 10.16 -12.64 -3.62
C GLN A 173 9.38 -13.08 -4.85
N GLY A 174 9.98 -12.91 -6.03
CA GLY A 174 9.31 -13.02 -7.33
C GLY A 174 8.34 -14.19 -7.40
N ASP A 175 7.20 -13.92 -8.03
CA ASP A 175 6.07 -14.82 -8.27
C ASP A 175 6.53 -16.12 -8.94
N HIS A 176 6.97 -17.07 -8.13
CA HIS A 176 7.03 -18.47 -8.49
C HIS A 176 5.94 -19.17 -7.69
N THR A 177 4.99 -19.71 -8.46
CA THR A 177 3.92 -20.63 -8.09
C THR A 177 2.65 -20.02 -7.49
N HIS A 178 1.76 -19.71 -8.42
CA HIS A 178 0.31 -19.93 -8.37
C HIS A 178 -0.06 -21.15 -7.50
N GLY A 179 -0.27 -20.93 -6.20
CA GLY A 179 -0.78 -21.90 -5.24
C GLY A 179 -2.26 -21.69 -4.97
N SER A 180 -3.08 -21.82 -6.01
CA SER A 180 -4.54 -21.87 -5.86
C SER A 180 -4.91 -23.14 -5.11
N LEU A 181 -5.49 -23.00 -3.92
CA LEU A 181 -6.26 -24.07 -3.27
C LEU A 181 -7.38 -24.48 -4.24
N THR A 182 -7.32 -25.70 -4.73
CA THR A 182 -8.35 -26.31 -5.57
C THR A 182 -9.52 -26.78 -4.71
N ALA A 183 -10.70 -26.22 -4.95
CA ALA A 183 -11.97 -26.93 -4.85
C ALA A 183 -12.68 -26.76 -6.20
N SER A 184 -13.10 -27.90 -6.74
CA SER A 184 -13.40 -28.17 -8.14
C SER A 184 -14.68 -27.49 -8.67
N LYS A 185 -14.63 -26.97 -9.91
CA LYS A 185 -15.52 -27.39 -11.03
C LYS A 185 -15.19 -26.63 -12.32
N GLU A 186 -15.39 -27.34 -13.42
CA GLU A 186 -14.98 -27.07 -14.79
C GLU A 186 -15.52 -25.79 -15.45
N GLY A 187 -14.76 -25.29 -16.42
CA GLY A 187 -15.33 -24.70 -17.63
C GLY A 187 -14.71 -23.38 -18.09
N SER A 188 -14.11 -23.42 -19.29
CA SER A 188 -13.74 -22.31 -20.19
C SER A 188 -12.30 -21.76 -20.11
N ARG A 189 -11.56 -21.99 -21.22
CA ARG A 189 -10.25 -21.42 -21.53
C ARG A 189 -10.37 -19.92 -21.84
N PRO A 190 -9.44 -19.05 -21.40
CA PRO A 190 -9.20 -17.79 -22.07
C PRO A 190 -8.07 -17.91 -23.10
N GLN A 191 -8.29 -17.21 -24.20
CA GLN A 191 -7.45 -17.11 -25.38
C GLN A 191 -6.11 -16.42 -25.10
N ASN A 192 -5.14 -16.78 -25.94
CA ASN A 192 -3.81 -16.19 -26.10
C ASN A 192 -3.73 -14.69 -25.78
N TRP A 193 -2.92 -14.36 -24.77
CA TRP A 193 -2.50 -13.00 -24.49
C TRP A 193 -1.52 -12.52 -25.57
N GLY A 194 -1.99 -11.59 -26.39
CA GLY A 194 -1.17 -10.88 -27.38
C GLY A 194 -0.01 -10.13 -26.71
N ASN A 195 1.13 -10.14 -27.40
CA ASN A 195 2.43 -9.62 -26.99
C ASN A 195 2.36 -8.26 -26.24
N PRO A 196 2.91 -8.13 -25.01
CA PRO A 196 2.81 -6.94 -24.18
C PRO A 196 3.36 -5.67 -24.85
N LYS A 197 4.22 -5.75 -25.87
CA LYS A 197 4.69 -4.55 -26.57
C LYS A 197 3.59 -3.77 -27.31
N SER A 198 2.50 -4.44 -27.72
CA SER A 198 1.46 -3.85 -28.57
C SER A 198 0.50 -2.93 -27.83
N ILE A 199 0.18 -3.23 -26.57
CA ILE A 199 -0.77 -2.46 -25.75
C ILE A 199 -0.13 -1.14 -25.31
N PHE A 200 1.17 -1.15 -24.98
CA PHE A 200 1.88 0.02 -24.46
C PHE A 200 2.17 1.07 -25.54
N GLN A 201 2.28 0.67 -26.80
CA GLN A 201 2.49 1.59 -27.92
C GLN A 201 1.22 2.38 -28.28
N ALA A 202 0.03 1.86 -27.96
CA ALA A 202 -1.22 2.60 -28.10
C ALA A 202 -1.42 3.67 -27.00
N PHE A 203 -0.78 3.51 -25.83
CA PHE A 203 -0.93 4.43 -24.70
C PHE A 203 -0.16 5.75 -24.86
N PHE A 204 0.97 5.75 -25.57
CA PHE A 204 1.73 6.98 -25.83
C PHE A 204 0.98 7.96 -26.75
N THR A 205 0.04 7.46 -27.55
CA THR A 205 -0.71 8.25 -28.53
C THR A 205 -1.94 8.96 -27.95
N PHE A 206 -2.43 8.54 -26.77
CA PHE A 206 -3.67 9.05 -26.16
C PHE A 206 -3.46 9.97 -24.94
N LEU A 207 -2.22 10.19 -24.54
CA LEU A 207 -1.82 11.08 -23.44
C LEU A 207 -1.22 12.42 -23.93
N LEU A 208 -1.33 12.71 -25.23
CA LEU A 208 -1.06 14.02 -25.86
C LEU A 208 -2.33 14.87 -25.88
#